data_AF-A0A820J7E6-F1
#
_entry.id   AF-A0A820J7E6-F1
#
_cell.length_a   1.000
_cell.length_b   1.000
_cell.length_c   1.000
_cell.angle_alpha   90.00
_cell.angle_beta   90.00
_cell.angle_gamma   90.00
#
_symmetry.space_group_name_H-M   'P 1'
#
loop_
_entity.id
_entity.type
_entity.pdbx_description
1 polymer ?
#
loop_
_entity_poly.entity_id
_entity_poly.type
_entity_poly.pdbx_seq_one_letter_code
_entity_poly.pdbx_strand_id
1 'polypeptide(L)'
;AHPGDLICIIGPVGSGKSSLLQTLTGEIIYFDGKVRLYGSFCYVPQESWIFSSSIKSNILFGKEYNHRLFQRIIHATALDIVGLF
;
A
#
# COMPACT_ATOMS: atom_id res chain seq x y z
N ALA A 1 12.19 -13.42 5.28
CA ALA A 1 11.04 -13.24 4.38
C ALA A 1 11.46 -13.77 3.03
N HIS A 2 10.88 -14.89 2.62
CA HIS A 2 11.08 -15.51 1.32
C HIS A 2 9.88 -15.21 0.42
N PRO A 3 10.05 -15.27 -0.91
CA PRO A 3 8.94 -15.13 -1.84
C PRO A 3 7.81 -16.13 -1.51
N GLY A 4 6.59 -15.62 -1.35
CA GLY A 4 5.41 -16.42 -1.00
C GLY A 4 5.05 -16.43 0.49
N ASP A 5 5.93 -15.94 1.38
CA ASP A 5 5.62 -15.88 2.81
C ASP A 5 4.55 -14.81 3.12
N LEU A 6 3.60 -15.17 4.00
CA LEU A 6 2.72 -14.21 4.67
C LEU A 6 3.24 -13.98 6.09
N ILE A 7 3.80 -12.80 6.34
CA ILE A 7 4.44 -12.46 7.63
C ILE A 7 3.58 -11.41 8.36
N CYS A 8 3.31 -11.67 9.64
CA CYS A 8 2.64 -10.73 10.53
C CYS A 8 3.62 -10.18 11.57
N ILE A 9 3.60 -8.86 11.79
CA ILE A 9 4.39 -8.18 12.82
C ILE A 9 3.41 -7.62 13.86
N ILE A 10 3.50 -8.09 15.10
CA ILE A 10 2.60 -7.71 16.20
C ILE A 10 3.37 -7.11 17.37
N GLY A 11 2.69 -6.27 18.15
CA GLY A 11 3.25 -5.63 19.34
C GLY A 11 2.44 -4.41 19.79
N PRO A 12 2.69 -3.88 21.01
CA PRO A 12 1.94 -2.76 21.58
C PRO A 12 1.94 -1.50 20.71
N VAL A 13 0.97 -0.60 20.90
CA VAL A 13 1.02 0.74 20.29
C VAL A 13 2.30 1.46 20.75
N GLY A 14 2.97 2.16 19.83
CA GLY A 14 4.25 2.82 20.10
C GLY A 14 5.49 1.93 19.99
N SER A 15 5.34 0.61 19.75
CA SER A 15 6.49 -0.31 19.62
C SER A 15 7.29 -0.17 18.31
N GLY A 16 7.00 0.84 17.48
CA GLY A 16 7.75 1.10 16.24
C GLY A 16 7.39 0.24 15.02
N LYS A 17 6.25 -0.46 14.99
CA LYS A 17 5.83 -1.29 13.84
C LYS A 17 5.70 -0.49 12.55
N SER A 18 4.97 0.62 12.58
CA SER A 18 4.80 1.51 11.44
C SER A 18 6.15 2.13 11.05
N SER A 19 6.93 2.57 12.04
CA SER A 19 8.29 3.09 11.81
C SER A 19 9.20 2.08 11.12
N LEU A 20 9.14 0.80 11.50
CA LEU A 20 9.88 -0.28 10.84
C LEU A 20 9.50 -0.39 9.36
N LEU A 21 8.20 -0.42 9.03
CA LEU A 21 7.74 -0.47 7.64
C LEU A 21 8.18 0.77 6.84
N GLN A 22 8.11 1.95 7.45
CA GLN A 22 8.56 3.21 6.84
C GLN A 22 10.08 3.30 6.66
N THR A 23 10.87 2.68 7.54
CA THR A 23 12.31 2.52 7.32
C THR A 23 12.58 1.59 6.13
N LEU A 24 11.76 0.54 5.93
CA LEU A 24 11.88 -0.31 4.74
C LEU A 24 11.56 0.48 3.47
N THR A 25 10.56 1.36 3.47
CA THR A 25 10.24 2.19 2.30
C THR A 25 11.23 3.33 2.05
N GLY A 26 12.12 3.63 3.01
CA GLY A 26 13.06 4.74 2.95
C GLY A 26 12.49 6.09 3.37
N GLU A 27 11.27 6.12 3.93
CA GLU A 27 10.65 7.34 4.48
C GLU A 27 11.35 7.81 5.77
N ILE A 28 11.86 6.88 6.57
CA ILE A 28 12.57 7.16 7.82
C ILE A 28 14.05 6.79 7.68
N ILE A 29 14.93 7.74 8.01
CA ILE A 29 16.38 7.52 8.10
C ILE A 29 16.66 6.67 9.35
N TYR A 30 17.47 5.62 9.20
CA TYR A 30 17.93 4.78 10.30
C TYR A 30 19.38 5.11 10.68
N PHE A 31 19.74 4.88 11.95
CA PHE A 31 21.05 5.25 12.48
C PHE A 31 22.15 4.23 12.19
N ASP A 32 21.84 2.93 12.31
CA ASP A 32 22.78 1.83 12.10
C ASP A 32 22.06 0.59 11.57
N GLY A 33 22.80 -0.34 10.98
CA GLY A 33 22.30 -1.58 10.39
C GLY A 33 22.23 -1.53 8.85
N LYS A 34 21.59 -2.55 8.26
CA LYS A 34 21.45 -2.68 6.81
C LYS A 34 20.03 -3.08 6.46
N VAL A 35 19.44 -2.35 5.52
CA VAL A 35 18.15 -2.68 4.91
C VAL A 35 18.39 -3.10 3.46
N ARG A 36 17.79 -4.21 3.03
CA ARG A 36 17.85 -4.69 1.65
C ARG A 36 16.46 -5.10 1.20
N LEU A 37 16.00 -4.50 0.11
CA LEU A 37 14.77 -4.86 -0.59
C LEU A 37 15.12 -5.43 -1.97
N TYR A 38 14.38 -6.45 -2.39
CA TYR A 38 14.56 -7.10 -3.69
C TYR A 38 13.25 -7.02 -4.47
N GLY A 39 13.32 -6.62 -5.74
CA GLY A 39 12.15 -6.49 -6.61
C GLY A 39 11.32 -5.23 -6.36
N SER A 40 10.09 -5.24 -6.84
CA SER A 40 9.11 -4.18 -6.59
C SER A 40 8.40 -4.40 -5.25
N PHE A 41 8.10 -3.31 -4.55
CA PHE A 41 7.32 -3.33 -3.32
C PHE A 41 6.25 -2.23 -3.36
N CYS A 42 5.22 -2.40 -2.54
CA CYS A 42 4.16 -1.43 -2.32
C CYS A 42 3.94 -1.32 -0.81
N TYR A 43 3.74 -0.10 -0.33
CA TYR A 43 3.42 0.17 1.08
C TYR A 43 2.03 0.77 1.15
N VAL A 44 1.23 0.24 2.08
CA VAL A 44 -0.10 0.76 2.41
C VAL A 44 -0.02 1.30 3.84
N PRO A 45 -0.09 2.63 4.02
CA PRO A 45 0.00 3.23 5.35
C PRO A 45 -1.23 2.89 6.21
N GLN A 46 -1.07 3.04 7.52
CA GLN A 46 -2.17 2.88 8.49
C GLN A 46 -3.32 3.86 8.22
N GLU A 47 -3.01 5.09 7.82
CA GLU A 47 -3.97 6.11 7.44
C GLU A 47 -3.96 6.30 5.93
N SER A 48 -5.11 6.13 5.27
CA SER A 48 -5.24 6.29 3.83
C SER A 48 -5.16 7.76 3.40
N TRP A 49 -4.50 8.03 2.27
CA TRP A 49 -4.50 9.34 1.63
C TRP A 49 -5.52 9.37 0.49
N ILE A 50 -6.64 10.05 0.71
CA ILE A 50 -7.73 10.17 -0.26
C ILE A 50 -7.93 11.65 -0.57
N PHE A 51 -7.91 11.99 -1.86
CA PHE A 51 -8.21 13.34 -2.32
C PHE A 51 -9.71 13.53 -2.50
N SER A 52 -10.18 14.76 -2.26
CA SER A 52 -11.55 15.21 -2.58
C SER A 52 -11.77 15.27 -4.10
N SER A 53 -11.87 14.10 -4.72
CA SER A 53 -12.03 13.88 -6.15
C SER A 53 -12.77 12.56 -6.39
N SER A 54 -13.02 12.19 -7.66
CA SER A 54 -13.70 10.93 -7.97
C SER A 54 -12.91 9.71 -7.48
N ILE A 55 -13.60 8.59 -7.20
CA ILE A 55 -12.96 7.30 -6.87
C ILE A 55 -11.98 6.90 -7.99
N LYS A 56 -12.39 7.08 -9.26
CA LYS A 56 -11.54 6.81 -10.42
C LYS A 56 -10.24 7.61 -10.39
N SER A 57 -10.32 8.90 -10.04
CA SER A 57 -9.14 9.77 -9.93
C SER A 57 -8.20 9.32 -8.81
N ASN A 58 -8.74 8.94 -7.66
CA ASN A 58 -7.97 8.39 -6.54
C ASN A 58 -7.30 7.05 -6.90
N ILE A 59 -7.94 6.18 -7.68
CA ILE A 59 -7.36 4.91 -8.15
C ILE A 59 -6.24 5.14 -9.18
N LEU A 60 -6.46 6.05 -10.13
CA LEU A 60 -5.50 6.29 -11.21
C LEU A 60 -4.28 7.07 -10.75
N PHE A 61 -4.45 8.00 -9.80
CA PHE A 61 -3.38 8.81 -9.24
C PHE A 61 -2.50 9.48 -10.32
N GLY A 62 -3.13 10.00 -11.38
CA GLY A 62 -2.48 10.64 -12.53
C GLY A 62 -2.00 9.71 -13.64
N LYS A 63 -2.17 8.38 -13.51
CA LYS A 63 -1.86 7.42 -14.58
C LYS A 63 -2.94 7.40 -15.67
N GLU A 64 -2.54 7.00 -16.88
CA GLU A 64 -3.47 6.80 -17.99
C GLU A 64 -4.52 5.73 -17.67
N TYR A 65 -5.75 5.97 -18.15
CA TYR A 65 -6.85 5.05 -17.94
C TYR A 65 -6.71 3.81 -18.83
N ASN A 66 -6.49 2.66 -18.21
CA ASN A 66 -6.57 1.36 -18.87
C ASN A 66 -7.83 0.62 -18.41
N HIS A 67 -8.81 0.49 -19.31
CA HIS A 67 -10.11 -0.12 -19.01
C HIS A 67 -10.01 -1.52 -18.39
N ARG A 68 -9.17 -2.41 -18.95
CA ARG A 68 -9.02 -3.79 -18.47
C ARG A 68 -8.39 -3.85 -17.08
N LEU A 69 -7.35 -3.05 -16.85
CA LEU A 69 -6.70 -2.97 -15.54
C LEU A 69 -7.64 -2.37 -14.49
N PHE A 70 -8.35 -1.30 -14.86
CA PHE A 70 -9.26 -0.61 -13.95
C PHE A 70 -10.39 -1.53 -13.47
N GLN A 71 -11.05 -2.25 -14.39
CA GLN A 71 -12.08 -3.24 -14.06
C GLN A 71 -11.54 -4.32 -13.11
N ARG A 72 -10.31 -4.82 -13.34
CA ARG A 72 -9.67 -5.78 -12.43
C ARG A 72 -9.42 -5.21 -11.04
N ILE A 73 -9.01 -3.93 -10.95
CA ILE A 73 -8.78 -3.25 -9.66
C ILE A 73 -10.10 -3.11 -8.91
N ILE A 74 -11.16 -2.65 -9.57
CA ILE A 74 -12.48 -2.49 -8.96
C ILE A 74 -12.96 -3.82 -8.37
N HIS A 75 -12.90 -4.90 -9.14
CA HIS A 75 -13.31 -6.22 -8.68
C HIS A 75 -12.44 -6.74 -7.52
N ALA A 76 -11.10 -6.62 -7.62
CA ALA A 76 -10.18 -7.09 -6.58
C ALA A 76 -10.30 -6.31 -5.26
N THR A 77 -10.84 -5.09 -5.31
CA THR A 77 -11.07 -4.23 -4.13
C THR A 77 -12.53 -4.20 -3.69
N ALA A 78 -13.39 -5.04 -4.29
CA ALA A 78 -14.83 -5.12 -4.01
C ALA A 78 -15.59 -3.79 -4.18
N LEU A 79 -15.05 -2.84 -4.95
CA LEU A 79 -15.69 -1.55 -5.20
C LEU A 79 -16.85 -1.64 -6.19
N ASP A 80 -17.08 -2.81 -6.79
CA ASP A 80 -18.25 -3.18 -7.61
C ASP A 80 -19.40 -3.79 -6.79
N ILE A 81 -19.16 -4.24 -5.55
CA ILE A 81 -20.15 -4.96 -4.73
C ILE A 81 -21.12 -4.01 -4.04
N VAL A 82 -20.69 -2.79 -3.73
CA VAL A 82 -21.57 -1.76 -3.19
C VAL A 82 -22.34 -1.17 -4.37
N GLY A 83 -23.66 -1.41 -4.42
CA GLY A 83 -24.60 -0.88 -5.43
C GLY A 83 -24.73 0.65 -5.42
N LEU A 84 -23.61 1.34 -5.57
CA LEU A 84 -23.46 2.78 -5.77
C LEU A 84 -23.06 3.12 -7.22
N PHE A 85 -23.22 2.15 -8.13
CA PHE A 85 -23.28 2.36 -9.57
C PHE A 85 -24.52 1.67 -10.14
#